data_AF-F4WLS0-F1
#
_entry.id   AF-F4WLS0-F1
#
_cell.length_a   1.000
_cell.length_b   1.000
_cell.length_c   1.000
_cell.angle_alpha   90.00
_cell.angle_beta   90.00
_cell.angle_gamma   90.00
#
_symmetry.space_group_name_H-M   'P 1'
#
loop_
_entity.id
_entity.type
_entity.pdbx_description
1 polymer ?
#
loop_
_entity_poly.entity_id
_entity_poly.type
_entity_poly.pdbx_seq_one_letter_code
_entity_poly.pdbx_strand_id
1 'polypeptide(L)'
;MPSFEPNKRHLRELLIYFFNLKKSAAEAHRLLVEAYGEAALSERSCREWFQKFKNGEFDVEDKERSGRPKVYEDAELEALLNEDSCQTQKELALTF
;
A
#
# COMPACT_ATOMS: atom_id res chain seq x y z
N MET A 1 -22.23 22.59 -2.98
CA MET A 1 -22.46 21.26 -3.57
C MET A 1 -21.57 20.27 -2.83
N PRO A 2 -21.99 19.02 -2.58
CA PRO A 2 -21.09 18.01 -2.05
C PRO A 2 -19.97 17.76 -3.08
N SER A 3 -18.72 17.86 -2.65
CA SER A 3 -17.54 17.48 -3.43
C SER A 3 -17.22 16.02 -3.14
N PHE A 4 -17.03 15.22 -4.18
CA PHE A 4 -16.51 13.87 -4.03
C PHE A 4 -15.03 13.94 -3.67
N GLU A 5 -14.64 13.34 -2.55
CA GLU A 5 -13.24 13.21 -2.15
C GLU A 5 -12.69 11.85 -2.61
N PRO A 6 -11.71 11.82 -3.53
CA PRO A 6 -11.22 10.57 -4.05
C PRO A 6 -10.32 9.88 -3.03
N ASN A 7 -10.42 8.56 -2.93
CA ASN A 7 -9.44 7.74 -2.21
C ASN A 7 -8.33 7.26 -3.17
N LYS A 8 -7.26 6.67 -2.61
CA LYS A 8 -6.10 6.21 -3.41
C LYS A 8 -6.48 5.18 -4.47
N ARG A 9 -7.40 4.26 -4.14
CA ARG A 9 -7.86 3.22 -5.07
C ARG A 9 -8.55 3.84 -6.28
N HIS A 10 -9.51 4.74 -6.04
CA HIS A 10 -10.21 5.49 -7.08
C HIS A 10 -9.25 6.23 -8.01
N LEU A 11 -8.24 6.92 -7.45
CA LEU A 11 -7.24 7.62 -8.26
C LEU A 11 -6.42 6.66 -9.14
N ARG A 12 -6.07 5.47 -8.64
CA ARG A 12 -5.34 4.44 -9.42
C ARG A 12 -6.21 3.84 -10.53
N GLU A 13 -7.49 3.60 -10.26
CA GLU A 13 -8.46 3.16 -11.27
C GLU A 13 -8.61 4.20 -12.40
N LEU A 14 -8.62 5.49 -12.06
CA LEU A 14 -8.59 6.56 -13.07
C LEU A 14 -7.29 6.58 -13.89
N LEU A 15 -6.14 6.26 -13.29
CA LEU A 15 -4.90 6.13 -14.07
C LEU A 15 -4.98 4.99 -15.10
N ILE A 16 -5.65 3.88 -14.78
CA ILE A 16 -5.92 2.80 -15.76
C ILE A 16 -6.79 3.33 -16.90
N TYR A 17 -7.85 4.06 -16.58
CA TYR A 17 -8.71 4.70 -17.57
C TYR A 17 -7.90 5.60 -18.52
N PHE A 18 -7.06 6.50 -17.99
CA PHE A 18 -6.21 7.38 -18.81
C PHE A 18 -5.17 6.61 -19.62
N PHE A 19 -4.60 5.54 -19.06
CA PHE A 19 -3.67 4.67 -19.77
C PHE A 19 -4.34 4.00 -20.98
N ASN A 20 -5.59 3.53 -20.83
CA ASN A 20 -6.36 2.93 -21.92
C ASN A 20 -6.73 3.96 -23.01
N LEU A 21 -6.95 5.22 -22.62
CA LEU A 21 -7.10 6.35 -23.54
C LEU A 21 -5.79 6.79 -24.24
N LYS A 22 -4.68 6.06 -24.03
CA LYS A 22 -3.36 6.37 -24.58
C LYS A 22 -2.83 7.75 -24.18
N LYS A 23 -3.27 8.28 -23.03
CA LYS A 23 -2.69 9.49 -22.44
C LYS A 23 -1.31 9.18 -21.87
N SER A 24 -0.51 10.22 -21.70
CA SER A 24 0.73 10.17 -20.94
C SER A 24 0.47 10.32 -19.44
N ALA A 25 1.41 9.88 -18.60
CA ALA A 25 1.34 10.06 -17.15
C ALA A 25 1.24 11.56 -16.75
N ALA A 26 1.89 12.44 -17.52
CA ALA A 26 1.86 13.88 -17.30
C ALA A 26 0.48 14.50 -17.63
N GLU A 27 -0.18 14.04 -18.70
CA GLU A 27 -1.56 14.44 -18.99
C GLU A 27 -2.54 13.92 -17.95
N ALA A 28 -2.42 12.65 -17.54
CA ALA A 28 -3.25 12.07 -16.49
C ALA A 28 -3.11 12.85 -15.18
N HIS A 29 -1.88 13.22 -14.79
CA HIS A 29 -1.64 14.07 -13.62
C HIS A 29 -2.34 15.43 -13.73
N ARG A 30 -2.24 16.12 -14.87
CA ARG A 30 -2.92 17.41 -15.08
C ARG A 30 -4.43 17.28 -14.93
N LEU A 31 -5.03 16.24 -15.52
CA LEU A 31 -6.47 15.99 -15.44
C LEU A 31 -6.92 15.65 -14.01
N LEU A 32 -6.11 14.90 -13.25
CA LEU A 32 -6.41 14.61 -11.85
C LEU A 32 -6.33 15.86 -10.96
N VAL A 33 -5.33 16.73 -11.17
CA VAL A 33 -5.20 18.00 -10.44
C VAL A 33 -6.35 18.94 -10.79
N GLU A 34 -6.77 18.99 -12.05
CA GLU A 34 -7.93 19.78 -12.48
C GLU A 34 -9.22 19.30 -11.80
N ALA A 35 -9.43 17.98 -11.69
CA ALA A 35 -10.63 17.40 -11.10
C ALA A 35 -10.64 17.41 -9.56
N TYR A 36 -9.50 17.18 -8.91
CA TYR A 36 -9.42 16.87 -7.48
C TYR A 36 -8.45 17.76 -6.69
N GLY A 37 -7.74 18.67 -7.33
CA GLY A 37 -6.81 19.59 -6.68
C GLY A 37 -5.73 18.85 -5.89
N GLU A 38 -5.59 19.21 -4.61
CA GLU A 38 -4.59 18.64 -3.70
C GLU A 38 -4.81 17.15 -3.39
N ALA A 39 -6.02 16.63 -3.59
CA ALA A 39 -6.30 15.21 -3.41
C ALA A 39 -5.76 14.33 -4.56
N ALA A 40 -5.23 14.94 -5.62
CA ALA A 40 -4.64 14.21 -6.74
C ALA A 40 -3.35 13.45 -6.36
N LEU A 41 -3.05 12.40 -7.12
CA LEU A 41 -1.75 11.73 -7.03
C LEU A 41 -0.64 12.65 -7.49
N SER A 42 0.54 12.56 -6.87
CA SER A 42 1.72 13.27 -7.33
C SER A 42 2.15 12.79 -8.72
N GLU A 43 2.78 13.68 -9.50
CA GLU A 43 3.27 13.35 -10.84
C GLU A 43 4.21 12.12 -10.85
N ARG A 44 5.05 11.98 -9.80
CA ARG A 44 5.90 10.80 -9.60
C ARG A 44 5.06 9.52 -9.47
N SER A 45 4.01 9.55 -8.65
CA SER A 45 3.12 8.40 -8.46
C SER A 45 2.45 8.02 -9.78
N CYS A 46 1.98 9.01 -10.56
CA CYS A 46 1.40 8.76 -11.88
C CYS A 46 2.40 8.05 -12.80
N ARG A 47 3.67 8.49 -12.84
CA ARG A 47 4.71 7.84 -13.65
C ARG A 47 4.98 6.40 -13.21
N GLU A 48 5.09 6.15 -11.91
CA GLU A 48 5.32 4.81 -11.35
C GLU A 48 4.17 3.85 -11.69
N TRP A 49 2.91 4.28 -11.55
CA TRP A 49 1.74 3.50 -11.95
C TRP A 49 1.68 3.24 -13.45
N PHE A 50 1.99 4.24 -14.28
CA PHE A 50 2.07 4.05 -15.72
C PHE A 50 3.15 3.05 -16.12
N GLN A 51 4.27 2.99 -15.40
CA GLN A 51 5.29 1.98 -15.62
C GLN A 51 4.79 0.57 -15.28
N LYS A 52 4.04 0.42 -14.18
CA LYS A 52 3.37 -0.85 -13.83
C LYS A 52 2.40 -1.30 -14.92
N PHE A 53 1.56 -0.40 -15.44
CA PHE A 53 0.61 -0.74 -16.50
C PHE A 53 1.30 -1.16 -17.80
N LYS A 54 2.45 -0.55 -18.15
CA LYS A 54 3.28 -1.00 -19.27
C LYS A 54 3.83 -2.41 -19.08
N ASN A 55 4.06 -2.82 -17.83
CA ASN A 55 4.51 -4.17 -17.47
C ASN A 55 3.33 -5.15 -17.32
N GLY A 56 2.09 -4.73 -17.56
CA GLY A 56 0.90 -5.57 -17.42
C GLY A 56 0.36 -5.70 -15.98
N GLU A 57 0.88 -4.93 -15.02
CA GLU A 57 0.43 -4.94 -13.63
C GLU A 57 -0.74 -3.94 -13.45
N PHE A 58 -1.97 -4.44 -13.41
CA PHE A 58 -3.19 -3.63 -13.26
C PHE A 58 -3.87 -3.73 -11.89
N ASP A 59 -3.29 -4.49 -10.95
CA ASP A 59 -3.79 -4.54 -9.59
C ASP A 59 -3.56 -3.19 -8.90
N VAL A 60 -4.66 -2.56 -8.48
CA VAL A 60 -4.66 -1.22 -7.86
C VAL A 60 -4.52 -1.29 -6.34
N GLU A 61 -4.60 -2.47 -5.75
CA GLU A 61 -4.42 -2.65 -4.31
C GLU A 61 -2.95 -2.51 -3.91
N ASP A 62 -2.71 -2.12 -2.66
CA ASP A 62 -1.37 -2.16 -2.10
C ASP A 62 -0.96 -3.62 -1.88
N LYS A 63 0.18 -4.03 -2.45
CA LYS A 63 0.76 -5.35 -2.18
C LYS A 63 1.04 -5.47 -0.68
N GLU A 64 0.92 -6.69 -0.15
CA GLU A 64 1.32 -6.98 1.21
C GLU A 64 2.73 -6.46 1.46
N ARG A 65 2.87 -5.68 2.53
CA ARG A 65 4.18 -5.20 2.93
C ARG A 65 4.91 -6.38 3.57
N SER A 66 6.13 -6.63 3.13
CA SER A 66 7.08 -7.42 3.91
C SER A 66 7.28 -6.67 5.23
N GLY A 67 6.47 -6.99 6.24
CA GLY A 67 6.61 -6.44 7.58
C GLY A 67 7.99 -6.77 8.15
N ARG A 68 8.23 -6.37 9.40
CA ARG A 68 9.40 -6.89 10.12
C ARG A 68 9.29 -8.42 10.14
N PRO A 69 10.32 -9.17 9.69
CA PRO A 69 10.30 -10.62 9.81
C PRO A 69 10.00 -11.03 11.25
N LYS A 70 9.16 -12.06 11.44
CA LYS A 70 8.97 -12.66 12.76
C LYS A 70 10.33 -13.19 13.24
N VAL A 71 10.66 -12.88 14.49
CA VAL A 71 11.93 -13.30 15.12
C VAL A 71 11.76 -14.64 15.85
N TYR A 72 10.52 -14.98 16.19
CA TYR A 72 10.12 -16.22 16.86
C TYR A 72 8.75 -16.67 16.34
N GLU A 73 8.45 -17.96 16.45
CA GLU A 73 7.14 -18.51 16.10
C GLU A 73 6.17 -18.46 17.29
N ASP A 74 4.88 -18.29 17.01
CA ASP A 74 3.86 -18.15 18.06
C ASP A 74 3.80 -19.44 18.91
N ALA A 75 4.01 -20.61 18.30
CA ALA A 75 4.08 -21.90 18.98
C ALA A 75 5.26 -22.03 19.96
N GLU A 76 6.40 -21.39 19.66
CA GLU A 76 7.57 -21.39 20.56
C GLU A 76 7.28 -20.55 21.81
N LEU A 77 6.65 -19.39 21.61
CA LEU A 77 6.22 -18.53 22.72
C LEU A 77 5.13 -19.21 23.57
N GLU A 78 4.16 -19.89 22.95
CA GLU A 78 3.12 -20.66 23.65
C GLU A 78 3.72 -21.80 24.48
N ALA A 79 4.75 -22.49 23.99
CA ALA A 79 5.42 -23.56 24.73
C ALA A 79 6.07 -23.03 26.02
N LEU A 80 6.77 -21.88 25.96
CA LEU A 80 7.40 -21.26 27.14
C LEU A 80 6.37 -20.84 28.19
N LEU A 81 5.24 -20.27 27.76
CA LEU A 81 4.16 -19.85 28.67
C LEU A 81 3.46 -21.03 29.35
N ASN A 82 3.33 -22.17 28.66
CA ASN A 82 2.74 -23.38 29.22
C ASN A 82 3.70 -24.09 30.20
N GLU A 83 5.01 -23.97 29.98
CA GLU A 83 6.03 -24.51 30.88
C GLU A 83 6.12 -23.72 32.19
N ASP A 84 6.12 -22.39 32.11
CA ASP A 84 6.10 -21.52 33.29
C ASP A 84 5.23 -20.27 33.06
N SER A 85 4.04 -20.30 33.65
CA SER A 85 3.07 -19.20 33.56
C SER A 85 3.47 -17.95 34.36
N CYS A 86 4.50 -18.02 35.21
CA CYS A 86 4.95 -16.91 36.05
C CYS A 86 6.09 -16.09 35.44
N GLN A 87 6.53 -16.42 34.21
CA GLN A 87 7.60 -15.69 33.52
C GLN A 87 7.25 -14.23 33.26
N THR A 88 8.25 -13.36 33.38
CA THR A 88 8.12 -11.95 33.03
C THR A 88 8.41 -11.74 31.54
N GLN A 89 7.82 -10.69 30.96
CA GLN A 89 8.11 -10.31 29.56
C GLN A 89 9.60 -10.04 29.31
N LYS A 90 10.35 -9.60 30.32
CA LYS A 90 11.79 -9.36 30.22
C LYS A 90 12.57 -10.66 30.07
N GLU A 91 12.16 -11.71 30.78
CA GLU A 91 12.78 -13.03 30.68
C GLU A 91 12.49 -13.66 29.32
N LEU A 92 11.24 -13.58 28.85
CA LEU A 92 10.85 -14.02 27.51
C LEU A 92 11.63 -13.29 26.40
N ALA A 93 11.82 -11.98 26.54
CA ALA A 93 12.58 -11.18 25.58
C ALA A 93 14.10 -11.43 25.62
N LEU A 94 14.62 -12.17 26.59
CA LEU A 94 16.01 -12.64 26.59
C LEU A 94 16.16 -14.01 25.93
N THR A 95 15.05 -14.72 25.73
CA THR A 95 15.00 -16.03 25.07
C THR A 95 14.96 -15.90 23.54
N PHE A 96 14.42 -14.79 23.02
CA PHE A 96 14.25 -14.48 21.58
C PHE A 96 15.00 -13.21 21.18
#